data_AF-A0A0D5MAW0-F1
#
_entry.id   AF-A0A0D5MAW0-F1
#
_cell.length_a   1.000
_cell.length_b   1.000
_cell.length_c   1.000
_cell.angle_alpha   90.00
_cell.angle_beta   90.00
_cell.angle_gamma   90.00
#
_symmetry.space_group_name_H-M   'P 1'
#
loop_
_entity.id
_entity.type
_entity.pdbx_description
1 polymer ?
#
loop_
_entity_poly.entity_id
_entity_poly.type
_entity_poly.pdbx_seq_one_letter_code
_entity_poly.pdbx_strand_id
1 'polypeptide(L)'
;MFEIAPFKQRLLENVAELIEARQMFQVATTKMNGLGETRLSSQYLSDIPGALTRLLKSRFSEVEIQLTAEYSNGLPVNITTNEQFYRFVSHPYSGDTRYLSDALNDELKAVEGKSPHEQVLALENTVHNMPWSKIKEDFDSQCLNTKKSGMSACTLTVHDFFSIDKRYNKAVFKNGCLVATRDYTGESWDIRGYIQAISNVQDALGPIVAEANLDIGDSLQALLTALEKTYHSRQPIPMRTRFGKGSAIDVTVFKTKITFTLSPAVVEAIQASTVLYCDEHVIDSFMNLMDETPA
;
A
#
# COMPACT_ATOMS: atom_id res chain seq x y z
N MET A 1 3.14 19.09 1.10
CA MET A 1 1.66 19.34 1.10
C MET A 1 1.14 19.61 -0.32
N PHE A 2 -0.06 19.15 -0.69
CA PHE A 2 -0.60 19.31 -2.06
C PHE A 2 -1.01 20.76 -2.36
N GLU A 3 -0.43 21.33 -3.41
CA GLU A 3 -0.70 22.68 -3.89
C GLU A 3 -1.52 22.68 -5.19
N ILE A 4 -2.77 23.14 -5.11
CA ILE A 4 -3.73 23.10 -6.23
C ILE A 4 -3.26 23.96 -7.41
N ALA A 5 -2.83 25.20 -7.17
CA ALA A 5 -2.52 26.16 -8.23
C ALA A 5 -1.41 25.68 -9.19
N PRO A 6 -0.20 25.30 -8.71
CA PRO A 6 0.85 24.81 -9.60
C PRO A 6 0.49 23.46 -10.25
N PHE A 7 -0.22 22.57 -9.55
CA PHE A 7 -0.69 21.31 -10.12
C PHE A 7 -1.66 21.54 -11.28
N LYS A 8 -2.67 22.39 -11.05
CA LYS A 8 -3.67 22.75 -12.04
C LYS A 8 -3.05 23.45 -13.25
N GLN A 9 -2.11 24.38 -13.02
CA GLN A 9 -1.40 25.05 -14.11
C GLN A 9 -0.68 24.04 -15.01
N ARG A 10 0.13 23.15 -14.43
CA ARG A 10 0.82 22.11 -15.20
C ARG A 10 -0.16 21.20 -15.92
N LEU A 11 -1.27 20.85 -15.30
CA LEU A 11 -2.28 20.00 -15.91
C LEU A 11 -2.89 20.66 -17.16
N LEU A 12 -3.17 21.97 -17.11
CA LEU A 12 -3.65 22.76 -18.24
C LEU A 12 -2.61 22.84 -19.36
N GLU A 13 -1.33 23.08 -19.03
CA GLU A 13 -0.23 23.06 -20.02
C GLU A 13 -0.17 21.73 -20.77
N ASN A 14 -0.31 20.60 -20.05
CA ASN A 14 -0.30 19.28 -20.68
C ASN A 14 -1.57 18.95 -21.49
N VAL A 15 -2.70 19.63 -21.27
CA VAL A 15 -3.91 19.40 -22.07
C VAL A 15 -3.66 19.80 -23.52
N ALA A 16 -3.01 20.95 -23.73
CA ALA A 16 -2.64 21.40 -25.08
C ALA A 16 -1.66 20.41 -25.75
N GLU A 17 -0.61 20.02 -25.03
CA GLU A 17 0.38 19.03 -25.51
C GLU A 17 -0.28 17.69 -25.84
N LEU A 18 -1.25 17.25 -25.02
CA LEU A 18 -2.00 16.01 -25.25
C LEU A 18 -2.79 16.08 -26.55
N ILE A 19 -3.54 17.15 -26.81
CA ILE A 19 -4.31 17.30 -28.04
C ILE A 19 -3.38 17.39 -29.25
N GLU A 20 -2.30 18.16 -29.18
CA GLU A 20 -1.31 18.26 -30.25
C GLU A 20 -0.69 16.88 -30.57
N ALA A 21 -0.24 16.15 -29.56
CA ALA A 21 0.34 14.81 -29.73
C ALA A 21 -0.67 13.83 -30.35
N ARG A 22 -1.95 13.90 -29.96
CA ARG A 22 -3.02 13.09 -30.57
C ARG A 22 -3.20 13.42 -32.05
N GLN A 23 -3.20 14.70 -32.42
CA GLN A 23 -3.33 15.09 -33.83
C GLN A 23 -2.14 14.62 -34.66
N MET A 24 -0.92 14.80 -34.15
CA MET A 24 0.29 14.30 -34.80
C MET A 24 0.21 12.78 -35.01
N PHE A 25 -0.27 12.03 -34.01
CA PHE A 25 -0.47 10.60 -34.13
C PHE A 25 -1.52 10.23 -35.19
N GLN A 26 -2.65 10.94 -35.24
CA GLN A 26 -3.69 10.72 -36.24
C GLN A 26 -3.18 10.97 -37.67
N VAL A 27 -2.43 12.05 -37.89
CA VAL A 27 -1.82 12.38 -39.18
C VAL A 27 -0.78 11.33 -39.59
N ALA A 28 0.10 10.95 -38.67
CA ALA A 28 1.11 9.92 -38.92
C ALA A 28 0.45 8.56 -39.27
N THR A 29 -0.57 8.17 -38.52
CA THR A 29 -1.33 6.93 -38.75
C THR A 29 -2.01 6.94 -40.12
N THR A 30 -2.66 8.04 -40.48
CA THR A 30 -3.30 8.22 -41.79
C THR A 30 -2.28 8.11 -42.94
N LYS A 31 -1.12 8.76 -42.79
CA LYS A 31 -0.03 8.70 -43.76
C LYS A 31 0.51 7.28 -43.94
N MET A 32 0.74 6.56 -42.83
CA MET A 32 1.24 5.18 -42.85
C MET A 32 0.23 4.22 -43.51
N ASN A 33 -1.06 4.37 -43.21
CA ASN A 33 -2.13 3.62 -43.86
C ASN A 33 -2.16 3.87 -45.38
N GLY A 34 -1.97 5.13 -45.81
CA GLY A 34 -1.84 5.49 -47.22
C GLY A 34 -0.61 4.89 -47.93
N LEU A 35 0.43 4.52 -47.17
CA LEU A 35 1.62 3.82 -47.67
C LEU A 35 1.50 2.28 -47.62
N GLY A 36 0.35 1.74 -47.20
CA GLY A 36 0.08 0.31 -47.13
C GLY A 36 0.40 -0.36 -45.78
N GLU A 37 0.87 0.40 -44.78
CA GLU A 37 1.09 -0.11 -43.42
C GLU A 37 -0.22 -0.01 -42.62
N THR A 38 -0.95 -1.11 -42.55
CA THR A 38 -2.31 -1.18 -41.96
C THR A 38 -2.34 -1.62 -40.49
N ARG A 39 -1.18 -1.99 -39.90
CA ARG A 39 -1.13 -2.41 -38.49
C ARG A 39 -1.21 -1.24 -37.51
N LEU A 40 -0.93 -0.03 -37.99
CA LEU A 40 -1.11 1.20 -37.23
C LEU A 40 -2.58 1.63 -37.36
N SER A 41 -3.38 1.19 -36.39
CA SER A 41 -4.80 1.50 -36.31
C SER A 41 -5.05 2.65 -35.35
N SER A 42 -5.97 3.55 -35.70
CA SER A 42 -6.47 4.59 -34.80
C SER A 42 -7.10 4.03 -33.52
N GLN A 43 -7.39 2.72 -33.46
CA GLN A 43 -7.86 2.03 -32.25
C GLN A 43 -6.87 2.10 -31.07
N TYR A 44 -5.60 2.39 -31.32
CA TYR A 44 -4.60 2.57 -30.26
C TYR A 44 -4.62 3.98 -29.66
N LEU A 45 -5.29 4.94 -30.32
CA LEU A 45 -5.52 6.26 -29.77
C LEU A 45 -6.68 6.17 -28.76
N SER A 46 -6.41 6.51 -27.50
CA SER A 46 -7.50 6.65 -26.53
C SER A 46 -8.41 7.80 -26.95
N ASP A 47 -9.72 7.66 -26.78
CA ASP A 47 -10.67 8.76 -26.94
C ASP A 47 -10.35 9.93 -25.97
N ILE A 48 -10.92 11.11 -26.20
CA ILE A 48 -10.68 12.30 -25.35
C ILE A 48 -10.88 12.01 -23.85
N PRO A 49 -11.98 11.38 -23.41
CA PRO A 49 -12.15 11.01 -22.01
C PRO A 49 -11.06 10.06 -21.49
N GLY A 50 -10.70 9.02 -22.27
CA GLY A 50 -9.68 8.06 -21.90
C GLY A 50 -8.29 8.70 -21.80
N ALA A 51 -7.98 9.65 -22.66
CA ALA A 51 -6.73 10.40 -22.61
C ALA A 51 -6.66 11.35 -21.41
N LEU A 52 -7.75 12.05 -21.09
CA LEU A 52 -7.85 12.87 -19.88
C LEU A 52 -7.66 12.01 -18.62
N THR A 53 -8.31 10.84 -18.56
CA THR A 53 -8.16 9.89 -17.43
C THR A 53 -6.70 9.50 -17.22
N ARG A 54 -5.98 9.18 -18.31
CA ARG A 54 -4.56 8.81 -18.25
C ARG A 54 -3.68 9.98 -17.80
N LEU A 55 -3.94 11.18 -18.33
CA LEU A 55 -3.21 12.39 -17.94
C LEU A 55 -3.40 12.68 -16.45
N LEU A 56 -4.64 12.69 -15.97
CA LEU A 56 -4.97 12.89 -14.56
C LEU A 56 -4.28 11.84 -13.68
N LYS A 57 -4.42 10.55 -14.01
CA LYS A 57 -3.79 9.47 -13.26
C LYS A 57 -2.27 9.64 -13.19
N SER A 58 -1.62 9.94 -14.31
CA SER A 58 -0.17 10.13 -14.35
C SER A 58 0.27 11.28 -13.43
N ARG A 59 -0.43 12.42 -13.48
CA ARG A 59 -0.08 13.59 -12.66
C ARG A 59 -0.39 13.39 -11.19
N PHE A 60 -1.48 12.73 -10.86
CA PHE A 60 -1.77 12.34 -9.48
C PHE A 60 -0.72 11.38 -8.93
N SER A 61 -0.29 10.38 -9.71
CA SER A 61 0.77 9.46 -9.27
C SER A 61 2.11 10.15 -8.97
N GLU A 62 2.46 11.22 -9.69
CA GLU A 62 3.64 12.03 -9.35
C GLU A 62 3.52 12.68 -7.96
N VAL A 63 2.33 13.22 -7.64
CA VAL A 63 2.03 13.82 -6.33
C VAL A 63 2.01 12.75 -5.23
N GLU A 64 1.38 11.61 -5.48
CA GLU A 64 1.30 10.47 -4.56
C GLU A 64 2.69 9.99 -4.15
N ILE A 65 3.62 9.84 -5.10
CA ILE A 65 5.00 9.44 -4.85
C ILE A 65 5.70 10.48 -3.96
N GLN A 66 5.58 11.76 -4.30
CA GLN A 66 6.22 12.85 -3.56
C GLN A 66 5.70 12.93 -2.12
N LEU A 67 4.37 12.94 -1.94
CA LEU A 67 3.76 13.00 -0.61
C LEU A 67 4.06 11.74 0.20
N THR A 68 4.02 10.55 -0.41
CA THR A 68 4.38 9.31 0.29
C THR A 68 5.82 9.35 0.79
N ALA A 69 6.76 9.81 -0.04
CA ALA A 69 8.16 9.95 0.36
C ALA A 69 8.35 10.99 1.49
N GLU A 70 7.58 12.09 1.47
CA GLU A 70 7.65 13.16 2.46
C GLU A 70 7.04 12.76 3.82
N TYR A 71 5.90 12.05 3.83
CA TYR A 71 5.10 11.84 5.04
C TYR A 71 5.18 10.43 5.63
N SER A 72 5.50 9.40 4.84
CA SER A 72 5.49 8.00 5.33
C SER A 72 6.57 7.73 6.38
N ASN A 73 7.73 8.41 6.32
CA ASN A 73 8.86 8.22 7.22
C ASN A 73 9.26 6.74 7.42
N GLY A 74 9.18 5.93 6.36
CA GLY A 74 9.51 4.50 6.39
C GLY A 74 8.40 3.58 6.90
N LEU A 75 7.21 4.11 7.22
CA LEU A 75 6.03 3.31 7.54
C LEU A 75 5.41 2.70 6.26
N PRO A 76 4.77 1.53 6.35
CA PRO A 76 4.16 0.83 5.22
C PRO A 76 2.80 1.45 4.83
N VAL A 77 2.81 2.72 4.43
CA VAL A 77 1.61 3.49 4.07
C VAL A 77 1.87 4.29 2.79
N ASN A 78 0.88 4.31 1.90
CA ASN A 78 0.92 5.09 0.67
C ASN A 78 -0.20 6.12 0.69
N ILE A 79 0.12 7.35 0.28
CA ILE A 79 -0.86 8.38 -0.01
C ILE A 79 -1.31 8.16 -1.44
N THR A 80 -2.63 8.00 -1.64
CA THR A 80 -3.21 7.63 -2.94
C THR A 80 -4.40 8.51 -3.27
N THR A 81 -4.57 8.85 -4.54
CA THR A 81 -5.75 9.60 -4.99
C THR A 81 -6.93 8.65 -5.16
N ASN A 82 -8.09 9.04 -4.65
CA ASN A 82 -9.32 8.32 -4.93
C ASN A 82 -9.59 8.23 -6.45
N GLU A 83 -9.83 7.02 -6.97
CA GLU A 83 -10.07 6.79 -8.40
C GLU A 83 -11.19 7.66 -8.97
N GLN A 84 -12.17 8.03 -8.15
CA GLN A 84 -13.29 8.88 -8.55
C GLN A 84 -12.87 10.28 -9.03
N PHE A 85 -11.66 10.74 -8.67
CA PHE A 85 -11.14 12.04 -9.10
C PHE A 85 -10.46 12.01 -10.46
N TYR A 86 -10.12 10.84 -10.99
CA TYR A 86 -9.43 10.73 -12.28
C TYR A 86 -10.03 9.74 -13.26
N ARG A 87 -11.01 8.93 -12.85
CA ARG A 87 -11.64 7.91 -13.69
C ARG A 87 -13.13 8.18 -13.87
N PHE A 88 -13.59 8.09 -15.12
CA PHE A 88 -15.02 8.12 -15.44
C PHE A 88 -15.76 6.89 -14.87
N VAL A 89 -17.04 7.09 -14.60
CA VAL A 89 -17.97 6.01 -14.25
C VAL A 89 -18.02 4.97 -15.37
N SER A 90 -18.02 3.69 -15.01
CA SER A 90 -18.22 2.60 -15.98
C SER A 90 -19.63 2.02 -15.94
N HIS A 91 -20.35 2.21 -14.81
CA HIS A 91 -21.71 1.73 -14.59
C HIS A 91 -22.47 2.75 -13.73
N PRO A 92 -23.51 3.40 -14.27
CA PRO A 92 -24.27 4.39 -13.52
C PRO A 92 -25.07 3.70 -12.41
N TYR A 93 -24.82 4.09 -11.16
CA TYR A 93 -25.73 3.82 -10.07
C TYR A 93 -26.64 5.03 -9.90
N SER A 94 -27.94 4.80 -9.68
CA SER A 94 -28.89 5.88 -9.42
C SER A 94 -28.43 6.72 -8.21
N GLY A 95 -28.22 8.01 -8.41
CA GLY A 95 -27.77 8.93 -7.36
C GLY A 95 -26.25 9.19 -7.32
N ASP A 96 -25.50 8.76 -8.33
CA ASP A 96 -24.07 9.09 -8.44
C ASP A 96 -23.83 10.59 -8.62
N THR A 97 -23.13 11.20 -7.67
CA THR A 97 -22.81 12.64 -7.66
C THR A 97 -21.36 12.94 -8.04
N ARG A 98 -20.66 11.98 -8.66
CA ARG A 98 -19.27 12.18 -9.10
C ARG A 98 -19.17 13.22 -10.21
N TYR A 99 -18.06 13.97 -10.19
CA TYR A 99 -17.78 14.98 -11.22
C TYR A 99 -17.47 14.34 -12.59
N LEU A 100 -16.59 13.34 -12.62
CA LEU A 100 -16.29 12.55 -13.83
C LEU A 100 -17.40 11.55 -14.13
N SER A 101 -18.57 12.07 -14.49
CA SER A 101 -19.82 11.33 -14.75
C SER A 101 -19.92 10.80 -16.18
N ASP A 102 -20.89 9.91 -16.42
CA ASP A 102 -21.23 9.45 -17.78
C ASP A 102 -21.69 10.60 -18.68
N ALA A 103 -22.42 11.58 -18.15
CA ALA A 103 -22.84 12.75 -18.91
C ALA A 103 -21.63 13.56 -19.42
N LEU A 104 -20.66 13.82 -18.54
CA LEU A 104 -19.42 14.50 -18.92
C LEU A 104 -18.57 13.64 -19.88
N ASN A 105 -18.58 12.32 -19.71
CA ASN A 105 -17.93 11.40 -20.64
C ASN A 105 -18.52 11.52 -22.05
N ASP A 106 -19.84 11.55 -22.18
CA ASP A 106 -20.54 11.69 -23.47
C ASP A 106 -20.33 13.08 -24.09
N GLU A 107 -20.33 14.14 -23.28
CA GLU A 107 -19.97 15.50 -23.72
C GLU A 107 -18.54 15.55 -24.30
N LEU A 108 -17.58 14.91 -23.62
CA LEU A 108 -16.20 14.86 -24.06
C LEU A 108 -15.99 13.96 -25.29
N LYS A 109 -16.79 12.90 -25.46
CA LYS A 109 -16.80 12.11 -26.70
C LYS A 109 -17.34 12.92 -27.88
N ALA A 110 -18.35 13.76 -27.64
CA ALA A 110 -18.94 14.59 -28.69
C ALA A 110 -17.96 15.64 -29.26
N VAL A 111 -16.88 15.97 -28.53
CA VAL A 111 -15.85 16.89 -29.03
C VAL A 111 -14.73 16.21 -29.82
N GLU A 112 -14.68 14.87 -29.89
CA GLU A 112 -13.65 14.12 -30.62
C GLU A 112 -13.57 14.50 -32.11
N GLY A 113 -14.72 14.81 -32.73
CA GLY A 113 -14.78 15.24 -34.14
C GLY A 113 -14.63 16.75 -34.36
N LYS A 114 -14.42 17.55 -33.31
CA LYS A 114 -14.31 19.01 -33.40
C LYS A 114 -12.89 19.48 -33.66
N SER A 115 -12.71 20.79 -33.86
CA SER A 115 -11.38 21.37 -34.04
C SER A 115 -10.50 21.15 -32.79
N PRO A 116 -9.17 21.05 -32.93
CA PRO A 116 -8.27 20.89 -31.77
C PRO A 116 -8.44 21.99 -30.74
N HIS A 117 -8.70 23.23 -31.17
CA HIS A 117 -8.96 24.34 -30.26
C HIS A 117 -10.19 24.07 -29.38
N GLU A 118 -11.29 23.57 -29.95
CA GLU A 118 -12.48 23.20 -29.19
C GLU A 118 -12.24 22.00 -28.26
N GLN A 119 -11.40 21.05 -28.67
CA GLN A 119 -11.00 19.92 -27.83
C GLN A 119 -10.19 20.36 -26.61
N VAL A 120 -9.21 21.26 -26.82
CA VAL A 120 -8.42 21.87 -25.73
C VAL A 120 -9.33 22.62 -24.78
N LEU A 121 -10.19 23.51 -25.28
CA LEU A 121 -11.12 24.27 -24.44
C LEU A 121 -12.06 23.37 -23.62
N ALA A 122 -12.55 22.27 -24.19
CA ALA A 122 -13.40 21.32 -23.47
C ALA A 122 -12.66 20.64 -22.32
N LEU A 123 -11.41 20.21 -22.55
CA LEU A 123 -10.56 19.61 -21.53
C LEU A 123 -10.11 20.61 -20.47
N GLU A 124 -9.73 21.83 -20.85
CA GLU A 124 -9.39 22.90 -19.92
C GLU A 124 -10.58 23.24 -19.03
N ASN A 125 -11.79 23.41 -19.60
CA ASN A 125 -13.01 23.62 -18.83
C ASN A 125 -13.27 22.46 -17.86
N THR A 126 -13.02 21.23 -18.29
CA THR A 126 -13.15 20.05 -17.42
C THR A 126 -12.18 20.14 -16.25
N VAL A 127 -10.91 20.46 -16.50
CA VAL A 127 -9.87 20.65 -15.47
C VAL A 127 -10.22 21.83 -14.55
N HIS A 128 -10.75 22.93 -15.10
CA HIS A 128 -11.11 24.10 -14.32
C HIS A 128 -12.19 23.82 -13.28
N ASN A 129 -13.17 23.00 -13.64
CA ASN A 129 -14.36 22.70 -12.85
C ASN A 129 -14.24 21.43 -11.98
N MET A 130 -13.07 20.74 -11.99
CA MET A 130 -12.83 19.63 -11.07
C MET A 130 -13.01 20.04 -9.60
N PRO A 131 -13.42 19.12 -8.71
CA PRO A 131 -13.65 19.41 -7.30
C PRO A 131 -12.32 19.53 -6.51
N TRP A 132 -11.51 20.53 -6.84
CA TRP A 132 -10.15 20.72 -6.32
C TRP A 132 -10.07 20.83 -4.80
N SER A 133 -11.07 21.44 -4.15
CA SER A 133 -11.14 21.51 -2.68
C SER A 133 -11.25 20.12 -2.07
N LYS A 134 -12.14 19.26 -2.59
CA LYS A 134 -12.31 17.88 -2.12
C LYS A 134 -11.06 17.03 -2.37
N ILE A 135 -10.41 17.20 -3.52
CA ILE A 135 -9.16 16.49 -3.84
C ILE A 135 -8.07 16.90 -2.84
N LYS A 136 -7.97 18.19 -2.52
CA LYS A 136 -7.00 18.68 -1.53
C LYS A 136 -7.32 18.18 -0.13
N GLU A 137 -8.58 18.24 0.29
CA GLU A 137 -9.02 17.71 1.59
C GLU A 137 -8.68 16.23 1.74
N ASP A 138 -8.86 15.43 0.68
CA ASP A 138 -8.50 14.01 0.66
C ASP A 138 -6.99 13.80 0.86
N PHE A 139 -6.14 14.50 0.11
CA PHE A 139 -4.69 14.44 0.29
C PHE A 139 -4.24 14.95 1.66
N ASP A 140 -4.76 16.09 2.12
CA ASP A 140 -4.38 16.68 3.40
C ASP A 140 -4.78 15.75 4.56
N SER A 141 -5.97 15.16 4.50
CA SER A 141 -6.42 14.16 5.48
C SER A 141 -5.52 12.93 5.52
N GLN A 142 -5.14 12.40 4.35
CA GLN A 142 -4.19 11.28 4.28
C GLN A 142 -2.83 11.67 4.85
N CYS A 143 -2.28 12.83 4.48
CA CYS A 143 -1.01 13.34 5.01
C CYS A 143 -1.04 13.42 6.55
N LEU A 144 -2.11 14.00 7.13
CA LEU A 144 -2.29 14.13 8.57
C LEU A 144 -2.41 12.78 9.29
N ASN A 145 -3.01 11.78 8.65
CA ASN A 145 -3.25 10.46 9.25
C ASN A 145 -2.16 9.42 8.91
N THR A 146 -1.15 9.76 8.12
CA THR A 146 -0.09 8.86 7.64
C THR A 146 0.54 8.04 8.77
N LYS A 147 0.91 8.71 9.88
CA LYS A 147 1.50 8.02 11.03
C LYS A 147 0.53 6.99 11.63
N LYS A 148 -0.71 7.39 11.89
CA LYS A 148 -1.73 6.51 12.47
C LYS A 148 -1.96 5.28 11.58
N SER A 149 -2.20 5.49 10.28
CA SER A 149 -2.44 4.42 9.32
C SER A 149 -1.25 3.49 9.18
N GLY A 150 -0.03 4.04 9.08
CA GLY A 150 1.20 3.27 8.97
C GLY A 150 1.51 2.44 10.22
N MET A 151 1.36 3.04 11.41
CA MET A 151 1.53 2.32 12.68
C MET A 151 0.47 1.24 12.90
N SER A 152 -0.77 1.51 12.48
CA SER A 152 -1.85 0.50 12.50
C SER A 152 -1.49 -0.69 11.61
N ALA A 153 -1.01 -0.45 10.38
CA ALA A 153 -0.58 -1.51 9.46
C ALA A 153 0.60 -2.33 10.00
N CYS A 154 1.60 -1.68 10.63
CA CYS A 154 2.67 -2.37 11.33
C CYS A 154 2.12 -3.27 12.45
N THR A 155 1.25 -2.72 13.30
CA THR A 155 0.67 -3.43 14.45
C THR A 155 -0.14 -4.65 14.00
N LEU A 156 -0.99 -4.50 12.98
CA LEU A 156 -1.77 -5.60 12.42
C LEU A 156 -0.86 -6.70 11.84
N THR A 157 0.22 -6.33 11.16
CA THR A 157 1.22 -7.31 10.65
C THR A 157 1.83 -8.12 11.79
N VAL A 158 2.16 -7.47 12.90
CA VAL A 158 2.69 -8.12 14.11
C VAL A 158 1.65 -9.04 14.75
N HIS A 159 0.41 -8.57 14.90
CA HIS A 159 -0.70 -9.37 15.43
C HIS A 159 -0.95 -10.62 14.60
N ASP A 160 -0.98 -10.46 13.28
CA ASP A 160 -1.19 -11.55 12.34
C ASP A 160 -0.04 -12.55 12.39
N PHE A 161 1.21 -12.08 12.45
CA PHE A 161 2.40 -12.92 12.51
C PHE A 161 2.52 -13.68 13.84
N PHE A 162 2.15 -13.09 14.97
CA PHE A 162 2.18 -13.79 16.25
C PHE A 162 0.87 -14.47 16.61
N SER A 163 -0.17 -14.38 15.76
CA SER A 163 -1.49 -14.99 15.99
C SER A 163 -2.11 -14.55 17.31
N ILE A 164 -2.00 -13.25 17.61
CA ILE A 164 -2.50 -12.65 18.85
C ILE A 164 -4.04 -12.70 18.89
N ASP A 165 -4.68 -12.31 17.79
CA ASP A 165 -6.14 -12.20 17.70
C ASP A 165 -6.80 -13.41 16.98
N LYS A 166 -6.12 -14.56 16.92
CA LYS A 166 -6.61 -15.73 16.17
C LYS A 166 -7.32 -16.73 17.07
N ARG A 167 -8.42 -17.31 16.55
CA ARG A 167 -9.18 -18.38 17.23
C ARG A 167 -8.45 -19.72 17.29
N TYR A 168 -7.58 -20.00 16.32
CA TYR A 168 -6.83 -21.26 16.22
C TYR A 168 -5.32 -20.96 16.18
N ASN A 169 -4.53 -21.81 16.83
CA ASN A 169 -3.07 -21.61 17.00
C ASN A 169 -2.74 -20.23 17.62
N LYS A 170 -3.58 -19.77 18.55
CA LYS A 170 -3.42 -18.50 19.28
C LYS A 170 -2.08 -18.50 20.01
N ALA A 171 -1.44 -17.33 20.09
CA ALA A 171 -0.36 -17.13 21.03
C ALA A 171 -0.85 -17.40 22.47
N VAL A 172 0.09 -17.78 23.33
CA VAL A 172 -0.18 -18.00 24.76
C VAL A 172 0.53 -16.91 25.54
N PHE A 173 -0.17 -16.28 26.47
CA PHE A 173 0.43 -15.35 27.42
C PHE A 173 0.79 -16.08 28.72
N LYS A 174 2.07 -16.01 29.12
CA LYS A 174 2.56 -16.66 30.34
C LYS A 174 3.74 -15.91 30.93
N ASN A 175 3.68 -15.65 32.24
CA ASN A 175 4.74 -14.96 33.00
C ASN A 175 5.15 -13.61 32.39
N GLY A 176 4.18 -12.84 31.89
CA GLY A 176 4.45 -11.56 31.23
C GLY A 176 4.98 -11.67 29.80
N CYS A 177 5.23 -12.88 29.29
CA CYS A 177 5.73 -13.11 27.94
C CYS A 177 4.61 -13.60 27.01
N LEU A 178 4.69 -13.18 25.75
CA LEU A 178 3.87 -13.74 24.67
C LEU A 178 4.66 -14.87 23.99
N VAL A 179 4.07 -16.06 23.92
CA VAL A 179 4.65 -17.22 23.25
C VAL A 179 3.81 -17.58 22.03
N ALA A 180 4.37 -17.37 20.84
CA ALA A 180 3.74 -17.72 19.57
C ALA A 180 4.45 -18.94 18.95
N THR A 181 3.68 -19.83 18.33
CA THR A 181 4.21 -21.01 17.65
C THR A 181 3.75 -21.03 16.20
N ARG A 182 4.69 -21.26 15.29
CA ARG A 182 4.44 -21.46 13.87
C ARG A 182 4.91 -22.84 13.46
N ASP A 183 4.15 -23.50 12.59
CA ASP A 183 4.59 -24.75 11.99
C ASP A 183 5.87 -24.51 11.19
N TYR A 184 6.71 -25.53 11.06
CA TYR A 184 7.95 -25.41 10.30
C TYR A 184 8.35 -26.80 9.86
N THR A 185 8.22 -27.07 8.56
CA THR A 185 8.51 -28.37 7.99
C THR A 185 10.01 -28.58 7.74
N GLY A 186 10.79 -27.51 7.66
CA GLY A 186 12.19 -27.54 7.24
C GLY A 186 12.38 -27.85 5.76
N GLU A 187 11.30 -27.99 5.00
CA GLU A 187 11.31 -28.31 3.58
C GLU A 187 11.53 -27.06 2.73
N SER A 188 12.37 -27.18 1.70
CA SER A 188 12.82 -26.02 0.91
C SER A 188 11.71 -25.26 0.18
N TRP A 189 10.58 -25.91 -0.12
CA TRP A 189 9.45 -25.29 -0.83
C TRP A 189 8.58 -24.38 0.05
N ASP A 190 8.64 -24.52 1.38
CA ASP A 190 7.88 -23.72 2.35
C ASP A 190 8.69 -22.50 2.86
N ILE A 191 10.03 -22.58 2.78
CA ILE A 191 10.95 -21.62 3.38
C ILE A 191 10.82 -20.20 2.80
N ARG A 192 10.52 -20.04 1.51
CA ARG A 192 10.38 -18.71 0.90
C ARG A 192 9.23 -17.92 1.53
N GLY A 193 8.11 -18.58 1.82
CA GLY A 193 6.98 -17.97 2.52
C GLY A 193 7.35 -17.55 3.94
N TYR A 194 8.09 -18.41 4.65
CA TYR A 194 8.60 -18.10 5.99
C TYR A 194 9.58 -16.93 6.01
N ILE A 195 10.53 -16.88 5.08
CA ILE A 195 11.49 -15.76 4.95
C ILE A 195 10.72 -14.45 4.75
N GLN A 196 9.75 -14.43 3.83
CA GLN A 196 8.95 -13.24 3.59
C GLN A 196 8.15 -12.82 4.84
N ALA A 197 7.51 -13.78 5.52
CA ALA A 197 6.72 -13.50 6.71
C ALA A 197 7.59 -12.95 7.87
N ILE A 198 8.79 -13.50 8.06
CA ILE A 198 9.73 -13.04 9.08
C ILE A 198 10.32 -11.66 8.72
N SER A 199 10.62 -11.41 7.45
CA SER A 199 11.05 -10.08 6.99
C SER A 199 9.97 -9.04 7.26
N ASN A 200 8.71 -9.33 6.88
CA ASN A 200 7.59 -8.42 7.07
C ASN A 200 7.36 -8.09 8.55
N VAL A 201 7.43 -9.07 9.46
CA VAL A 201 7.26 -8.79 10.89
C VAL A 201 8.45 -8.07 11.49
N GLN A 202 9.68 -8.32 11.02
CA GLN A 202 10.86 -7.58 11.45
C GLN A 202 10.75 -6.11 11.06
N ASP A 203 10.36 -5.83 9.82
CA ASP A 203 10.14 -4.47 9.31
C ASP A 203 9.00 -3.76 10.05
N ALA A 204 7.91 -4.48 10.35
CA ALA A 204 6.78 -3.95 11.10
C ALA A 204 7.08 -3.67 12.59
N LEU A 205 7.93 -4.50 13.22
CA LEU A 205 8.35 -4.30 14.61
C LEU A 205 9.22 -3.06 14.77
N GLY A 206 10.07 -2.74 13.77
CA GLY A 206 11.03 -1.63 13.83
C GLY A 206 10.41 -0.30 14.32
N PRO A 207 9.37 0.23 13.66
CA PRO A 207 8.71 1.46 14.09
C PRO A 207 8.06 1.37 15.48
N ILE A 208 7.45 0.23 15.82
CA ILE A 208 6.79 0.01 17.13
C ILE A 208 7.81 0.09 18.27
N VAL A 209 8.94 -0.59 18.11
CA VAL A 209 9.97 -0.66 19.17
C VAL A 209 10.81 0.61 19.21
N ALA A 210 10.99 1.30 18.08
CA ALA A 210 11.60 2.62 18.05
C ALA A 210 10.77 3.66 18.81
N GLU A 211 9.44 3.65 18.66
CA GLU A 211 8.55 4.54 19.41
C GLU A 211 8.54 4.23 20.92
N ALA A 212 8.72 2.96 21.30
CA ALA A 212 8.89 2.53 22.68
C ALA A 212 10.33 2.65 23.23
N ASN A 213 11.30 3.11 22.41
CA ASN A 213 12.72 3.16 22.75
C ASN A 213 13.27 1.80 23.26
N LEU A 214 12.91 0.72 22.57
CA LEU A 214 13.26 -0.65 22.90
C LEU A 214 14.19 -1.26 21.85
N ASP A 215 15.26 -1.92 22.30
CA ASP A 215 16.11 -2.75 21.46
C ASP A 215 15.64 -4.21 21.52
N ILE A 216 15.29 -4.78 20.37
CA ILE A 216 14.86 -6.18 20.25
C ILE A 216 15.99 -7.17 19.94
N GLY A 217 17.18 -6.67 19.64
CA GLY A 217 18.34 -7.45 19.20
C GLY A 217 18.17 -8.11 17.84
N ASP A 218 19.11 -8.99 17.49
CA ASP A 218 19.25 -9.55 16.13
C ASP A 218 18.56 -10.91 15.94
N SER A 219 17.68 -11.32 16.83
CA SER A 219 17.14 -12.69 16.87
C SER A 219 16.38 -13.07 15.59
N LEU A 220 15.58 -12.15 15.06
CA LEU A 220 14.83 -12.35 13.82
C LEU A 220 15.78 -12.34 12.61
N GLN A 221 16.76 -11.44 12.59
CA GLN A 221 17.75 -11.36 11.52
C GLN A 221 18.63 -12.63 11.46
N ALA A 222 19.04 -13.14 12.62
CA ALA A 222 19.81 -14.39 12.72
C ALA A 222 18.98 -15.60 12.25
N LEU A 223 17.68 -15.62 12.55
CA LEU A 223 16.76 -16.63 12.01
C LEU A 223 16.62 -16.51 10.49
N LEU A 224 16.46 -15.31 9.94
CA LEU A 224 16.38 -15.07 8.49
C LEU A 224 17.61 -15.61 7.78
N THR A 225 18.81 -15.24 8.24
CA THR A 225 20.07 -15.73 7.66
C THR A 225 20.18 -17.26 7.74
N ALA A 226 19.70 -17.88 8.82
CA ALA A 226 19.67 -19.34 8.93
C ALA A 226 18.69 -19.99 7.94
N LEU A 227 17.51 -19.40 7.75
CA LEU A 227 16.50 -19.87 6.79
C LEU A 227 16.96 -19.70 5.34
N GLU A 228 17.60 -18.59 4.99
CA GLU A 228 18.22 -18.38 3.68
C GLU A 228 19.29 -19.44 3.39
N LYS A 229 20.13 -19.74 4.39
CA LYS A 229 21.10 -20.82 4.28
C LYS A 229 20.43 -22.18 4.07
N THR A 230 19.34 -22.48 4.77
CA THR A 230 18.56 -23.70 4.55
C THR A 230 17.96 -23.73 3.15
N TYR A 231 17.43 -22.62 2.65
CA TYR A 231 16.88 -22.52 1.30
C TYR A 231 17.91 -22.89 0.23
N HIS A 232 19.14 -22.39 0.35
CA HIS A 232 20.21 -22.68 -0.61
C HIS A 232 20.83 -24.06 -0.43
N SER A 233 21.10 -24.47 0.81
CA SER A 233 21.80 -25.73 1.11
C SER A 233 20.88 -26.96 1.16
N ARG A 234 19.56 -26.75 1.23
CA ARG A 234 18.54 -27.78 1.50
C ARG A 234 18.79 -28.57 2.80
N GLN A 235 19.52 -27.98 3.74
CA GLN A 235 19.79 -28.55 5.07
C GLN A 235 18.98 -27.81 6.13
N PRO A 236 18.02 -28.48 6.81
CA PRO A 236 17.16 -27.82 7.78
C PRO A 236 17.97 -27.29 8.96
N ILE A 237 17.50 -26.17 9.54
CA ILE A 237 18.06 -25.65 10.79
C ILE A 237 18.02 -26.75 11.86
N PRO A 238 19.14 -27.05 12.55
CA PRO A 238 19.18 -28.09 13.58
C PRO A 238 18.13 -27.89 14.67
N MET A 239 17.53 -28.99 15.15
CA MET A 239 16.55 -28.94 16.23
C MET A 239 17.15 -28.36 17.52
N ARG A 240 16.36 -27.60 18.26
CA ARG A 240 16.71 -26.84 19.47
C ARG A 240 17.75 -25.75 19.23
N THR A 241 17.98 -25.34 17.98
CA THR A 241 18.71 -24.10 17.70
C THR A 241 17.94 -22.94 18.30
N ARG A 242 18.64 -22.06 19.03
CA ARG A 242 18.06 -20.87 19.65
C ARG A 242 18.73 -19.62 19.12
N PHE A 243 17.93 -18.63 18.75
CA PHE A 243 18.39 -17.30 18.38
C PHE A 243 17.92 -16.32 19.46
N GLY A 244 18.79 -15.41 19.90
CA GLY A 244 18.39 -14.40 20.88
C GLY A 244 18.11 -14.89 22.29
N LYS A 245 18.82 -15.94 22.76
CA LYS A 245 18.58 -16.50 24.09
C LYS A 245 18.69 -15.40 25.17
N GLY A 246 17.59 -15.15 25.89
CA GLY A 246 17.53 -14.11 26.94
C GLY A 246 17.46 -12.67 26.43
N SER A 247 17.32 -12.47 25.11
CA SER A 247 17.01 -11.17 24.52
C SER A 247 15.51 -10.88 24.57
N ALA A 248 15.12 -9.72 24.07
CA ALA A 248 13.72 -9.31 23.99
C ALA A 248 12.85 -10.25 23.12
N ILE A 249 13.46 -10.91 22.13
CA ILE A 249 12.79 -11.93 21.31
C ILE A 249 13.67 -13.19 21.29
N ASP A 250 13.23 -14.27 21.94
CA ASP A 250 13.88 -15.58 21.90
C ASP A 250 13.18 -16.50 20.91
N VAL A 251 13.92 -16.99 19.92
CA VAL A 251 13.42 -17.92 18.91
C VAL A 251 14.00 -19.29 19.16
N THR A 252 13.16 -20.32 19.26
CA THR A 252 13.59 -21.72 19.38
C THR A 252 13.03 -22.56 18.24
N VAL A 253 13.91 -23.21 17.48
CA VAL A 253 13.54 -24.10 16.37
C VAL A 253 13.35 -25.53 16.89
N PHE A 254 12.23 -26.16 16.55
CA PHE A 254 11.95 -27.57 16.80
C PHE A 254 11.80 -28.33 15.48
N LYS A 255 11.60 -29.65 15.57
CA LYS A 255 11.50 -30.53 14.40
C LYS A 255 10.39 -30.11 13.43
N THR A 256 9.25 -29.65 13.95
CA THR A 256 8.04 -29.36 13.15
C THR A 256 7.50 -27.95 13.38
N LYS A 257 8.21 -27.10 14.13
CA LYS A 257 7.73 -25.78 14.54
C LYS A 257 8.85 -24.84 14.94
N ILE A 258 8.57 -23.54 14.90
CA ILE A 258 9.39 -22.48 15.48
C ILE A 258 8.55 -21.78 16.55
N THR A 259 9.13 -21.62 17.73
CA THR A 259 8.51 -20.90 18.84
C THR A 259 9.21 -19.56 19.04
N PHE A 260 8.42 -18.50 19.12
CA PHE A 260 8.84 -17.13 19.40
C PHE A 260 8.38 -16.78 20.81
N THR A 261 9.29 -16.29 21.64
CA THR A 261 8.98 -15.78 22.98
C THR A 261 9.33 -14.30 23.02
N LEU A 262 8.33 -13.46 23.17
CA LEU A 262 8.48 -12.01 23.26
C LEU A 262 8.51 -11.64 24.75
N SER A 263 9.48 -10.82 25.13
CA SER A 263 9.64 -10.34 26.50
C SER A 263 8.51 -9.40 26.91
N PRO A 264 8.31 -9.16 28.22
CA PRO A 264 7.28 -8.22 28.70
C PRO A 264 7.39 -6.84 28.07
N ALA A 265 8.60 -6.30 27.91
CA ALA A 265 8.82 -4.99 27.29
C ALA A 265 8.36 -4.93 25.82
N VAL A 266 8.57 -6.01 25.06
CA VAL A 266 8.06 -6.09 23.67
C VAL A 266 6.55 -6.17 23.66
N VAL A 267 5.96 -6.95 24.57
CA VAL A 267 4.50 -7.07 24.68
C VAL A 267 3.87 -5.73 25.04
N GLU A 268 4.44 -4.99 25.99
CA GLU A 268 3.99 -3.65 26.37
C GLU A 268 4.07 -2.66 25.19
N ALA A 269 5.14 -2.72 24.39
CA ALA A 269 5.27 -1.88 23.19
C ALA A 269 4.18 -2.19 22.14
N ILE A 270 3.91 -3.48 21.90
CA ILE A 270 2.84 -3.92 20.98
C ILE A 270 1.47 -3.50 21.53
N GLN A 271 1.23 -3.67 22.83
CA GLN A 271 -0.01 -3.26 23.48
C GLN A 271 -0.24 -1.76 23.35
N ALA A 272 0.77 -0.94 23.63
CA ALA A 272 0.69 0.51 23.50
C ALA A 272 0.37 0.91 22.04
N SER A 273 1.05 0.31 21.07
CA SER A 273 0.77 0.55 19.65
C SER A 273 -0.65 0.16 19.26
N THR A 274 -1.15 -0.97 19.77
CA THR A 274 -2.52 -1.46 19.54
C THR A 274 -3.56 -0.45 20.05
N VAL A 275 -3.40 0.01 21.29
CA VAL A 275 -4.33 0.94 21.93
C VAL A 275 -4.32 2.31 21.24
N LEU A 276 -3.16 2.77 20.76
CA LEU A 276 -3.02 4.09 20.14
C LEU A 276 -3.48 4.14 18.68
N TYR A 277 -3.33 3.05 17.93
CA TYR A 277 -3.41 3.08 16.47
C TYR A 277 -4.42 2.10 15.84
N CYS A 278 -4.95 1.13 16.58
CA CYS A 278 -5.91 0.16 16.05
C CYS A 278 -7.35 0.44 16.47
N ASP A 279 -8.29 -0.24 15.82
CA ASP A 279 -9.72 -0.15 16.13
C ASP A 279 -10.10 -0.98 17.37
N GLU A 280 -11.23 -0.65 18.00
CA GLU A 280 -11.70 -1.26 19.27
C GLU A 280 -11.71 -2.79 19.26
N HIS A 281 -12.15 -3.43 18.16
CA HIS A 281 -12.17 -4.89 18.08
C HIS A 281 -10.76 -5.53 18.23
N VAL A 282 -9.72 -4.89 17.67
CA VAL A 282 -8.34 -5.38 17.78
C VAL A 282 -7.82 -5.17 19.19
N ILE A 283 -8.14 -4.03 19.79
CA ILE A 283 -7.83 -3.71 21.19
C ILE A 283 -8.44 -4.76 22.11
N ASP A 284 -9.74 -5.03 21.97
CA ASP A 284 -10.45 -6.02 22.80
C ASP A 284 -9.86 -7.42 22.65
N SER A 285 -9.51 -7.82 21.42
CA SER A 285 -8.93 -9.14 21.14
C SER A 285 -7.58 -9.31 21.84
N PHE A 286 -6.72 -8.28 21.79
CA PHE A 286 -5.42 -8.28 22.46
C PHE A 286 -5.58 -8.31 23.98
N MET A 287 -6.45 -7.46 24.55
CA MET A 287 -6.67 -7.40 26.00
C MET A 287 -7.21 -8.72 26.55
N ASN A 288 -8.15 -9.36 25.84
CA ASN A 288 -8.65 -10.69 26.21
C ASN A 288 -7.54 -11.75 26.25
N LEU A 289 -6.56 -11.71 25.32
CA LEU A 289 -5.41 -12.60 25.38
C LEU A 289 -4.52 -12.36 26.61
N MET A 290 -4.33 -11.10 26.99
CA MET A 290 -3.51 -10.74 28.16
C MET A 290 -4.19 -11.17 29.47
N ASP A 291 -5.52 -11.14 29.52
CA ASP A 291 -6.32 -11.55 30.68
C ASP A 291 -6.44 -13.07 30.86
N GLU A 292 -6.18 -13.87 29.83
CA GLU A 292 -6.19 -15.35 29.84
C GLU A 292 -5.05 -15.98 30.67
N THR A 293 -4.42 -15.23 31.58
CA THR A 293 -3.29 -15.69 32.41
C THR A 293 -3.69 -16.95 33.20
N PRO A 294 -3.05 -18.12 32.99
CA PRO A 294 -3.27 -19.26 33.87
C PRO A 294 -2.66 -18.93 35.23
N ALA A 295 -3.47 -19.06 36.29
CA ALA A 295 -3.01 -19.08 37.67
C ALA A 295 -1.96 -20.18 37.92
#